data_AF-A0A2V8E2E2-F1
#
_entry.id   AF-A0A2V8E2E2-F1
#
_cell.length_a   1.000
_cell.length_b   1.000
_cell.length_c   1.000
_cell.angle_alpha   90.00
_cell.angle_beta   90.00
_cell.angle_gamma   90.00
#
_symmetry.space_group_name_H-M   'P 1'
#
loop_
_entity.id
_entity.type
_entity.pdbx_description
1 polymer ?
#
loop_
_entity_poly.entity_id
_entity_poly.type
_entity_poly.pdbx_seq_one_letter_code
_entity_poly.pdbx_strand_id
1 'polypeptide(L)'
;MKAAVYARVSTLDQEPENQLSEFRRYVEARGWTLTEYVDRDLRVELHNVLATGDVAVARGTVRGTATGRQYGAPVTRRSFEASFFDYVRLEDGLIVERVQQADDQEAVVQELRTRREKVQNPPDLTKDLTTNESPISS
;
A
#
# COMPACT_ATOMS: atom_id res chain seq x y z
N MET A 1 17.61 14.92 4.72
CA MET A 1 16.94 13.65 5.08
C MET A 1 15.73 13.47 4.16
N LYS A 2 15.33 12.25 3.78
CA LYS A 2 14.19 12.00 2.88
C LYS A 2 13.03 11.38 3.66
N ALA A 3 11.81 11.86 3.44
CA ALA A 3 10.59 11.33 4.04
C ALA A 3 9.56 11.02 2.94
N ALA A 4 8.84 9.91 3.10
CA ALA A 4 7.73 9.54 2.24
C ALA A 4 6.44 9.53 3.06
N VAL A 5 5.38 10.13 2.50
CA VAL A 5 4.05 10.16 3.12
C VAL A 5 3.10 9.43 2.19
N TYR A 6 2.31 8.54 2.79
CA TYR A 6 1.25 7.80 2.11
C TYR A 6 -0.07 8.17 2.77
N ALA A 7 -0.97 8.76 1.98
CA ALA A 7 -2.32 9.12 2.41
C ALA A 7 -3.33 8.42 1.50
N ARG A 8 -4.41 7.91 2.10
CA ARG A 8 -5.45 7.14 1.40
C ARG A 8 -6.82 7.68 1.82
N VAL A 9 -7.67 7.93 0.84
CA VAL A 9 -9.03 8.41 1.01
C VAL A 9 -9.97 7.59 0.12
N SER A 10 -11.20 7.38 0.56
CA SER A 10 -12.22 6.59 -0.16
C SER A 10 -13.00 7.46 -1.16
N THR A 11 -13.64 6.84 -2.16
CA THR A 11 -14.34 7.48 -3.29
C THR A 11 -15.66 8.22 -2.99
N LEU A 12 -15.88 8.67 -1.76
CA LEU A 12 -17.03 9.51 -1.39
C LEU A 12 -16.57 10.95 -1.12
N ASP A 13 -16.09 11.64 -2.16
CA ASP A 13 -15.63 13.04 -2.13
C ASP A 13 -14.62 13.37 -1.00
N GLN A 14 -13.90 12.35 -0.52
CA GLN A 14 -12.88 12.53 0.50
C GLN A 14 -11.60 13.05 -0.17
N GLU A 15 -11.21 14.28 0.14
CA GLU A 15 -9.94 14.85 -0.29
C GLU A 15 -8.88 14.63 0.81
N PRO A 16 -7.67 14.11 0.48
CA PRO A 16 -6.63 13.85 1.46
C PRO A 16 -5.94 15.13 1.93
N GLU A 17 -6.30 16.29 1.37
CA GLU A 17 -5.61 17.56 1.54
C GLU A 17 -5.50 17.99 3.00
N ASN A 18 -6.53 17.76 3.83
CA ASN A 18 -6.46 18.07 5.25
C ASN A 18 -5.33 17.29 5.94
N GLN A 19 -5.15 16.00 5.61
CA GLN A 19 -4.07 15.18 6.17
C GLN A 19 -2.71 15.55 5.57
N LEU A 20 -2.65 15.74 4.25
CA LEU A 20 -1.42 16.08 3.53
C LEU A 20 -0.86 17.44 3.97
N SER A 21 -1.73 18.41 4.26
CA SER A 21 -1.32 19.75 4.69
C SER A 21 -0.49 19.73 5.98
N GLU A 22 -0.89 18.93 6.97
CA GLU A 22 -0.15 18.80 8.24
C GLU A 22 1.18 18.08 8.04
N PHE A 23 1.23 17.05 7.17
CA PHE A 23 2.48 16.37 6.85
C PHE A 23 3.46 17.27 6.10
N ARG A 24 2.98 18.08 5.15
CA ARG A 24 3.81 19.07 4.43
C ARG A 24 4.43 20.06 5.41
N ARG A 25 3.62 20.65 6.31
CA ARG A 25 4.10 21.57 7.35
C ARG A 25 5.17 20.92 8.23
N TYR A 26 4.93 19.67 8.67
CA TYR A 26 5.90 18.94 9.48
C TYR A 26 7.21 18.70 8.75
N VAL A 27 7.16 18.25 7.48
CA VAL A 27 8.35 17.99 6.66
C VAL A 27 9.13 19.26 6.37
N GLU A 28 8.43 20.35 6.05
CA GLU A 28 9.01 21.68 5.83
C GLU A 28 9.74 22.18 7.08
N ALA A 29 9.10 22.10 8.25
CA ALA A 29 9.71 22.49 9.53
C ALA A 29 10.98 21.69 9.87
N ARG A 30 11.18 20.52 9.24
CA ARG A 30 12.37 19.67 9.41
C ARG A 30 13.41 19.85 8.30
N GLY A 31 13.13 20.67 7.28
CA GLY A 31 13.97 20.82 6.10
C GLY A 31 14.15 19.52 5.31
N TRP A 32 13.13 18.64 5.33
CA TRP A 32 13.18 17.37 4.63
C TRP A 32 12.62 17.49 3.21
N THR A 33 13.04 16.59 2.32
CA THR A 33 12.45 16.46 0.99
C THR A 33 11.29 15.45 1.06
N LEU A 34 10.09 15.89 0.67
CA LEU A 34 8.87 15.07 0.62
C LEU A 34 8.69 14.43 -0.76
N THR A 35 8.20 13.19 -0.79
CA THR A 35 7.59 12.57 -1.97
C THR A 35 6.21 12.07 -1.59
N GLU A 36 5.19 12.49 -2.34
CA GLU A 36 3.79 12.18 -2.09
C GLU A 36 3.30 11.07 -3.02
N TYR A 37 2.59 10.11 -2.44
CA TYR A 37 1.86 9.08 -3.17
C TYR A 37 0.39 9.19 -2.78
N VAL A 38 -0.43 9.69 -3.70
CA VAL A 38 -1.88 9.83 -3.51
C VAL A 38 -2.58 8.84 -4.44
N ASP A 39 -3.27 7.89 -3.84
CA ASP A 39 -4.13 6.96 -4.56
C ASP A 39 -5.48 7.64 -4.85
N ARG A 40 -5.85 7.70 -6.14
CA ARG A 40 -7.07 8.37 -6.63
C ARG A 40 -8.09 7.40 -7.23
N ASP A 41 -7.74 6.12 -7.42
CA ASP A 41 -8.59 5.16 -8.11
C ASP A 41 -9.16 4.08 -7.18
N LEU A 42 -8.84 4.18 -5.89
CA LEU A 42 -9.27 3.25 -4.87
C LEU A 42 -10.78 3.27 -4.62
N ARG A 43 -11.45 2.16 -4.91
CA ARG A 43 -12.90 1.97 -4.73
C ARG A 43 -13.19 0.93 -3.66
N VAL A 44 -14.07 1.26 -2.72
CA VAL A 44 -14.59 0.34 -1.71
C VAL A 44 -16.05 0.06 -1.99
N GLU A 45 -16.41 -1.22 -2.03
CA GLU A 45 -17.77 -1.69 -2.14
C GLU A 45 -18.11 -2.50 -0.89
N LEU A 46 -19.12 -2.07 -0.13
CA LEU A 46 -19.60 -2.80 1.04
C LEU A 46 -20.70 -3.77 0.62
N HIS A 47 -20.45 -5.06 0.82
CA HIS A 47 -21.40 -6.12 0.49
C HIS A 47 -22.41 -6.34 1.62
N ASN A 48 -21.93 -6.28 2.85
CA ASN A 48 -22.74 -6.49 4.04
C ASN A 48 -22.32 -5.52 5.13
N VAL A 49 -23.30 -4.96 5.83
CA VAL A 49 -23.10 -4.17 7.04
C VAL A 49 -24.12 -4.66 8.07
N LEU A 50 -23.63 -5.06 9.25
CA LEU A 50 -24.44 -5.41 10.41
C LEU A 50 -24.06 -4.47 11.54
N ALA A 51 -25.06 -3.87 12.19
CA ALA A 51 -24.84 -3.03 13.35
C ALA A 51 -25.77 -3.45 14.47
N THR A 52 -25.24 -3.51 15.69
CA THR A 52 -26.01 -3.77 16.91
C THR A 52 -25.38 -3.05 18.09
N GLY A 53 -26.20 -2.29 18.82
CA GLY A 53 -25.73 -1.46 19.92
C GLY A 53 -24.59 -0.53 19.49
N ASP A 54 -23.44 -0.71 20.11
CA ASP A 54 -22.21 0.04 19.91
C ASP A 54 -21.22 -0.63 18.93
N VAL A 55 -21.64 -1.69 18.23
CA VAL A 55 -20.78 -2.43 17.30
C VAL A 55 -21.29 -2.33 15.87
N ALA A 56 -20.37 -2.19 14.93
CA ALA A 56 -20.63 -2.40 13.51
C ALA A 56 -19.61 -3.38 12.90
N VAL A 57 -20.11 -4.21 11.99
CA VAL A 57 -19.31 -5.16 11.21
C VAL A 57 -19.62 -4.95 9.74
N ALA A 58 -18.57 -4.84 8.92
CA ALA A 58 -18.68 -4.69 7.49
C ALA A 58 -17.85 -5.76 6.77
N ARG A 59 -18.40 -6.29 5.68
CA ARG A 59 -17.66 -7.07 4.68
C ARG A 59 -17.69 -6.31 3.37
N GLY A 60 -16.54 -6.17 2.72
CA GLY A 60 -16.45 -5.45 1.47
C GLY A 60 -15.36 -5.98 0.54
N THR A 61 -15.28 -5.35 -0.63
CA THR A 61 -14.19 -5.50 -1.57
C THR A 61 -13.57 -4.13 -1.80
N VAL A 62 -12.25 -4.09 -1.91
CA VAL A 62 -11.50 -2.91 -2.33
C VAL A 62 -10.77 -3.17 -3.63
N ARG A 63 -10.83 -2.21 -4.56
CA ARG A 63 -10.15 -2.22 -5.85
C ARG A 63 -9.33 -0.95 -6.02
N GLY A 64 -8.25 -1.01 -6.78
CA GLY A 64 -7.44 0.17 -7.10
C GLY A 64 -6.15 -0.20 -7.81
N THR A 65 -5.25 0.77 -7.96
CA THR A 65 -3.91 0.56 -8.53
C THR A 65 -2.84 0.75 -7.46
N ALA A 66 -1.94 -0.23 -7.32
CA ALA A 66 -0.86 -0.19 -6.35
C ALA A 66 0.25 0.80 -6.79
N THR A 67 0.02 2.09 -6.52
CA THR A 67 0.90 3.23 -6.88
C THR A 67 1.85 3.63 -5.76
N GLY A 68 1.55 3.25 -4.51
CA GLY A 68 2.39 3.43 -3.33
C GLY A 68 3.12 2.15 -2.91
N ARG A 69 4.13 2.28 -2.05
CA ARG A 69 4.74 1.12 -1.38
C ARG A 69 3.78 0.60 -0.32
N GLN A 70 3.65 -0.72 -0.24
CA GLN A 70 2.73 -1.38 0.69
C GLN A 70 3.52 -2.34 1.58
N TYR A 71 3.58 -2.07 2.89
CA TYR A 71 4.37 -2.85 3.87
C TYR A 71 5.83 -3.10 3.43
N GLY A 72 6.46 -2.11 2.81
CA GLY A 72 7.83 -2.21 2.29
C GLY A 72 7.94 -2.88 0.91
N ALA A 73 6.89 -3.55 0.43
CA ALA A 73 6.85 -4.06 -0.94
C ALA A 73 6.96 -2.90 -1.95
N PRO A 74 7.69 -3.11 -3.06
CA PRO A 74 7.85 -2.08 -4.09
C PRO A 74 6.52 -1.78 -4.79
N VAL A 75 6.44 -0.59 -5.40
CA VAL A 75 5.31 -0.19 -6.23
C VAL A 75 5.21 -1.12 -7.43
N THR A 76 4.07 -1.80 -7.61
CA THR A 76 3.86 -2.71 -8.75
C THR A 76 3.19 -2.02 -9.93
N ARG A 77 2.45 -0.92 -9.71
CA ARG A 77 1.60 -0.23 -10.71
C ARG A 77 0.54 -1.12 -11.37
N ARG A 78 0.19 -2.24 -10.74
CA ARG A 78 -0.86 -3.14 -11.22
C ARG A 78 -2.18 -2.85 -10.49
N SER A 79 -3.28 -3.13 -11.18
CA SER A 79 -4.60 -3.19 -10.54
C SER A 79 -4.62 -4.32 -9.52
N PHE A 80 -5.30 -4.11 -8.41
CA PHE A 80 -5.56 -5.12 -7.40
C PHE A 80 -7.03 -5.12 -6.98
N GLU A 81 -7.44 -6.25 -6.43
CA GLU A 81 -8.73 -6.44 -5.77
C GLU A 81 -8.49 -7.25 -4.50
N ALA A 82 -9.10 -6.85 -3.38
CA ALA A 82 -9.01 -7.58 -2.12
C ALA A 82 -10.36 -7.55 -1.39
N SER A 83 -10.83 -8.70 -0.90
CA SER A 83 -11.94 -8.76 0.05
C SER A 83 -11.44 -8.40 1.45
N PHE A 84 -12.32 -7.81 2.26
CA PHE A 84 -12.04 -7.53 3.65
C PHE A 84 -13.25 -7.72 4.55
N PHE A 85 -12.94 -7.89 5.83
CA PHE A 85 -13.83 -7.86 6.97
C PHE A 85 -13.34 -6.81 7.95
N ASP A 86 -14.25 -5.99 8.47
CA ASP A 86 -13.95 -4.90 9.39
C ASP A 86 -14.95 -4.92 10.55
N TYR A 87 -14.45 -5.03 11.78
CA TYR A 87 -15.20 -4.88 13.02
C TYR A 87 -14.81 -3.56 13.66
N VAL A 88 -15.80 -2.80 14.12
CA VAL A 88 -15.60 -1.59 14.93
C VAL A 88 -16.52 -1.58 16.14
N ARG A 89 -16.00 -1.11 17.28
CA ARG A 89 -16.79 -0.69 18.44
C ARG A 89 -16.76 0.83 18.55
N LEU A 90 -17.90 1.43 18.86
CA LEU A 90 -18.08 2.86 19.00
C LEU A 90 -18.34 3.26 20.45
N GLU A 91 -17.89 4.46 20.82
CA GLU A 91 -18.21 5.11 22.10
C GLU A 91 -18.26 6.61 21.84
N ASP A 92 -19.35 7.27 22.23
CA ASP A 92 -19.61 8.69 21.95
C ASP A 92 -19.42 9.08 20.46
N GLY A 93 -19.81 8.17 19.56
CA GLY A 93 -19.69 8.35 18.10
C GLY A 93 -18.27 8.18 17.54
N LEU A 94 -17.30 7.81 18.37
CA LEU A 94 -15.91 7.56 17.98
C LEU A 94 -15.61 6.07 17.90
N ILE A 95 -14.79 5.64 16.95
CA ILE A 95 -14.27 4.27 16.90
C ILE A 95 -13.23 4.10 18.00
N VAL A 96 -13.53 3.26 18.99
CA VAL A 96 -12.66 2.98 20.15
C VAL A 96 -11.99 1.61 20.06
N GLU A 97 -12.46 0.75 19.17
CA GLU A 97 -11.82 -0.52 18.85
C GLU A 97 -12.04 -0.85 17.38
N ARG A 98 -11.01 -1.41 16.73
CA ARG A 98 -11.10 -1.89 15.35
C ARG A 98 -10.28 -3.15 15.15
N VAL A 99 -10.89 -4.16 14.53
CA VAL A 99 -10.22 -5.36 14.05
C VAL A 99 -10.55 -5.52 12.57
N GLN A 100 -9.53 -5.52 11.72
CA GLN A 100 -9.71 -5.64 10.29
C GLN A 100 -8.84 -6.76 9.75
N GLN A 101 -9.44 -7.59 8.89
CA GLN A 101 -8.73 -8.59 8.12
C GLN A 101 -9.05 -8.38 6.64
N ALA A 102 -8.03 -8.40 5.80
CA ALA A 102 -8.19 -8.41 4.35
C ALA A 102 -7.61 -9.72 3.83
N ASP A 103 -8.30 -10.36 2.91
CA ASP A 103 -7.74 -11.46 2.16
C ASP A 103 -6.63 -10.91 1.27
N ASP A 104 -5.49 -11.60 1.29
CA ASP A 104 -4.29 -11.41 0.49
C ASP A 104 -4.13 -10.00 -0.10
N GLN A 105 -3.35 -9.16 0.60
CA GLN A 105 -2.84 -7.95 -0.02
C GLN A 105 -1.88 -8.36 -1.15
N GLU A 106 -2.41 -8.42 -2.37
CA GLU A 106 -1.78 -8.96 -3.59
C GLU A 106 -0.31 -8.52 -3.74
N ALA A 107 0.03 -7.26 -3.42
CA ALA A 107 1.41 -6.77 -3.48
C ALA A 107 2.37 -7.48 -2.50
N VAL A 108 1.91 -7.82 -1.29
CA VAL A 108 2.70 -8.55 -0.30
C VAL A 108 2.83 -10.02 -0.70
N VAL A 109 1.72 -10.65 -1.09
CA VAL A 109 1.74 -12.06 -1.53
C VAL A 109 2.62 -12.23 -2.77
N GLN A 110 2.55 -11.30 -3.71
CA GLN A 110 3.37 -11.34 -4.90
C GLN A 110 4.86 -11.14 -4.59
N GLU A 111 5.22 -10.20 -3.71
CA GLU A 111 6.60 -10.04 -3.24
C GLU A 111 7.10 -11.31 -2.53
N LEU A 112 6.30 -11.91 -1.67
CA LEU A 112 6.64 -13.17 -0.99
C LEU A 112 6.81 -14.32 -2.00
N ARG A 113 5.95 -14.41 -3.02
CA ARG A 113 6.08 -15.39 -4.12
C ARG A 113 7.35 -15.16 -4.93
N THR A 114 7.64 -13.93 -5.34
CA THR A 114 8.86 -13.60 -6.10
C THR A 114 10.13 -13.86 -5.28
N ARG A 115 10.13 -13.55 -3.98
CA ARG A 115 11.25 -13.90 -3.08
C ARG A 115 11.44 -15.40 -2.97
N ARG A 116 10.35 -16.15 -2.79
CA ARG A 116 10.38 -17.61 -2.72
C ARG A 116 10.93 -18.22 -4.02
N GLU A 117 10.51 -17.70 -5.17
CA GLU A 117 10.99 -18.17 -6.48
C GLU A 117 12.49 -17.91 -6.67
N LYS A 118 13.00 -16.73 -6.27
CA LYS A 118 14.45 -16.43 -6.32
C LYS A 118 15.28 -17.30 -5.37
N VAL A 119 14.72 -17.68 -4.22
CA VAL A 119 15.39 -18.63 -3.30
C VAL A 119 15.42 -20.03 -3.90
N GLN A 120 14.33 -20.46 -4.52
CA GLN A 120 14.22 -21.78 -5.15
C GLN A 120 15.05 -21.87 -6.44
N ASN A 121 15.16 -20.77 -7.17
CA ASN A 121 15.83 -20.68 -8.47
C ASN A 121 16.75 -19.45 -8.46
N PRO A 122 17.93 -19.56 -7.81
CA PRO A 122 18.85 -18.45 -7.72
C PRO A 122 19.33 -18.02 -9.11
N PRO A 123 19.52 -16.70 -9.35
CA PRO A 123 20.02 -16.22 -10.62
C PRO A 123 21.41 -16.80 -10.91
N ASP A 124 21.65 -17.19 -12.15
CA ASP A 124 22.95 -17.68 -12.62
C ASP A 124 23.93 -16.50 -12.74
N LEU A 125 24.73 -16.31 -11.70
CA LEU A 125 25.71 -15.23 -11.57
C LEU A 125 26.89 -15.35 -12.57
N THR A 126 27.00 -16.45 -13.32
CA THR A 126 28.09 -16.64 -14.28
C THR A 126 27.89 -15.89 -15.60
N LYS A 127 26.67 -15.43 -15.90
CA LYS A 127 26.36 -14.70 -17.14
C LYS A 127 26.84 -13.24 -17.13
N ASP A 128 26.91 -12.60 -15.96
CA ASP A 128 27.33 -11.20 -15.81
C ASP A 128 28.87 -11.02 -15.91
N LEU A 129 29.64 -12.12 -15.92
CA LEU A 129 31.11 -12.08 -16.02
C LEU A 129 31.63 -12.03 -17.47
N THR A 130 30.75 -12.12 -18.48
CA THR A 130 31.19 -12.31 -19.89
C THR A 130 31.21 -11.04 -20.75
N THR A 131 30.93 -9.85 -20.19
CA THR A 131 30.80 -8.60 -21.00
C THR A 131 31.97 -7.61 -20.90
N ASN A 132 33.13 -8.01 -20.35
CA ASN A 132 34.30 -7.12 -20.24
C ASN A 132 35.54 -7.69 -20.95
N GLU A 133 35.47 -7.91 -22.26
CA GLU A 133 36.65 -8.06 -23.12
C GLU A 133 36.48 -7.10 -24.30
N SER A 134 36.93 -5.85 -24.14
CA SER A 134 37.18 -4.97 -25.29
C SER A 134 38.52 -5.36 -25.91
N PRO A 135 38.61 -5.65 -27.22
CA PRO A 135 39.88 -6.04 -27.82
C PRO A 135 40.81 -4.82 -27.88
N ILE A 136 42.01 -4.97 -27.31
CA ILE A 136 43.11 -4.02 -27.49
C ILE A 136 43.56 -4.11 -28.95
N SER A 137 43.25 -3.09 -29.75
CA SER A 137 43.77 -2.95 -31.12
C SER A 137 45.26 -2.61 -31.06
N SER A 138 46.09 -3.40 -31.76
CA SER A 138 47.48 -3.08 -32.10
C SER A 138 47.56 -2.67 -33.56
#